data_AF-A0A4Q3SUL4-F1
#
_entry.id   AF-A0A4Q3SUL4-F1
#
_cell.length_a   1.000
_cell.length_b   1.000
_cell.length_c   1.000
_cell.angle_alpha   90.00
_cell.angle_beta   90.00
_cell.angle_gamma   90.00
#
_symmetry.space_group_name_H-M   'P 1'
#
loop_
_entity.id
_entity.type
_entity.pdbx_description
1 polymer ?
#
loop_
_entity_poly.entity_id
_entity_poly.type
_entity_poly.pdbx_seq_one_letter_code
_entity_poly.pdbx_strand_id
1 'polypeptide(L)' 'LLISDIVMPGGMSGVDLANAAQARAPDLPIVLTTGYGGERLGDGAETLAWPLLRKPFRAEQLTLALQKALSRSREIA' A
#
# COMPACT_ATOMS: atom_id res chain seq x y z
N LEU A 1 -1.87 -11.35 0.60
CA LEU A 1 -1.37 -10.09 1.19
C LEU A 1 -0.15 -9.64 0.39
N LEU A 2 -0.12 -8.38 -0.01
CA LEU A 2 1.01 -7.72 -0.66
C LEU A 2 1.45 -6.53 0.19
N ILE A 3 2.75 -6.41 0.43
CA ILE A 3 3.38 -5.23 1.01
C ILE A 3 4.46 -4.77 0.03
N SER A 4 4.41 -3.52 -0.43
CA SER A 4 5.36 -2.99 -1.42
C SER A 4 5.80 -1.57 -1.09
N ASP A 5 7.01 -1.19 -1.47
CA ASP A 5 7.38 0.23 -1.58
C ASP A 5 6.71 0.83 -2.81
N ILE A 6 6.36 2.12 -2.75
CA ILE A 6 5.87 2.89 -3.90
C ILE A 6 7.00 3.15 -4.87
N VAL A 7 8.18 3.51 -4.36
CA VAL A 7 9.35 3.75 -5.20
C VAL A 7 10.13 2.46 -5.32
N MET A 8 10.11 1.87 -6.51
CA MET A 8 10.89 0.68 -6.84
C MET A 8 11.81 0.98 -8.04
N PRO A 9 13.00 0.35 -8.11
CA PRO A 9 13.82 0.38 -9.31
C PRO A 9 13.16 -0.43 -10.44
N GLY A 10 13.52 -0.14 -11.69
CA GLY A 10 13.08 -0.94 -12.85
C GLY A 10 11.79 -0.48 -13.54
N GLY A 11 11.34 0.75 -13.28
CA GLY A 11 10.28 1.42 -14.05
C GLY A 11 8.84 1.11 -13.60
N MET A 12 8.62 0.04 -12.84
CA MET A 12 7.33 -0.25 -12.20
C MET A 12 7.27 0.37 -10.81
N SER A 13 6.20 1.11 -10.49
CA SER A 13 5.96 1.61 -9.13
C SER A 13 5.18 0.60 -8.28
N GLY A 14 5.20 0.77 -6.96
CA GLY A 14 4.36 -0.04 -6.06
C GLY A 14 2.87 0.13 -6.32
N VAL A 15 2.45 1.29 -6.83
CA VAL A 15 1.07 1.56 -7.26
C VAL A 15 0.73 0.74 -8.50
N ASP A 16 1.63 0.69 -9.48
CA ASP A 16 1.44 -0.15 -10.68
C ASP A 16 1.36 -1.63 -10.31
N LEU A 17 2.22 -2.07 -9.38
CA LEU A 17 2.20 -3.44 -8.87
C LEU A 17 0.89 -3.75 -8.14
N ALA A 18 0.41 -2.83 -7.31
CA ALA A 18 -0.85 -3.00 -6.59
C ALA A 18 -2.04 -3.12 -7.55
N ASN A 19 -2.11 -2.25 -8.56
CA ASN A 19 -3.13 -2.33 -9.61
C ASN A 19 -3.08 -3.67 -10.36
N ALA A 20 -1.89 -4.08 -10.81
CA ALA A 20 -1.72 -5.33 -11.54
C ALA A 20 -2.06 -6.57 -10.68
N ALA A 21 -1.71 -6.53 -9.39
CA ALA A 21 -2.03 -7.60 -8.45
C ALA A 21 -3.54 -7.68 -8.19
N GLN A 22 -4.21 -6.54 -8.00
CA GLN A 22 -5.64 -6.50 -7.75
C GLN A 22 -6.47 -6.91 -8.98
N ALA A 23 -6.01 -6.59 -10.19
CA ALA A 23 -6.64 -7.07 -11.43
C ALA A 23 -6.64 -8.62 -11.53
N ARG A 24 -5.65 -9.28 -10.92
CA ARG A 24 -5.53 -10.75 -10.90
C ARG A 24 -6.22 -11.39 -9.69
N ALA A 25 -6.29 -10.67 -8.59
CA ALA A 25 -6.91 -11.10 -7.34
C ALA A 25 -7.62 -9.90 -6.69
N PRO A 26 -8.90 -9.66 -7.00
CA PRO A 26 -9.66 -8.49 -6.54
C PRO A 26 -9.64 -8.30 -5.02
N ASP A 27 -9.64 -9.42 -4.28
CA ASP A 27 -9.71 -9.44 -2.82
C ASP A 27 -8.34 -9.44 -2.16
N LEU A 28 -7.25 -9.33 -2.92
CA LEU A 28 -5.90 -9.35 -2.37
C LEU A 28 -5.71 -8.15 -1.41
N PRO A 29 -5.38 -8.38 -0.12
CA PRO A 29 -5.05 -7.29 0.79
C PRO A 29 -3.73 -6.66 0.37
N ILE A 30 -3.69 -5.33 0.25
CA ILE A 30 -2.51 -4.57 -0.18
C ILE A 30 -2.18 -3.49 0.86
N VAL A 31 -0.90 -3.34 1.19
CA VAL A 31 -0.35 -2.22 1.95
C VAL A 31 0.83 -1.63 1.18
N LEU A 32 0.80 -0.33 0.95
CA LEU A 32 1.92 0.39 0.34
C LEU A 32 2.78 1.03 1.42
N THR A 33 4.07 1.12 1.16
CA THR A 33 5.04 1.81 2.01
C THR A 33 5.75 2.88 1.19
N THR A 34 6.22 3.93 1.83
CA THR A 34 6.99 4.97 1.14
C THR A 34 8.11 5.49 2.02
N GLY A 35 9.30 5.66 1.44
CA GLY A 35 10.45 6.32 2.05
C GLY A 35 10.92 7.49 1.18
N TYR A 36 11.73 8.38 1.77
CA TYR A 36 11.99 9.75 1.33
C TYR A 36 10.78 10.68 1.56
N GLY A 37 11.06 11.87 2.11
CA GLY A 37 10.05 12.81 2.61
C GLY A 37 8.87 12.94 1.65
N GLY A 38 7.65 12.99 2.19
CA GLY A 38 6.38 12.76 1.50
C GLY A 38 6.04 13.68 0.32
N GLU A 39 7.00 14.44 -0.19
CA GLU A 39 6.94 15.41 -1.28
C GLU A 39 6.62 14.78 -2.64
N ARG A 40 7.05 13.54 -2.93
CA ARG A 40 6.75 12.90 -4.22
C ARG A 40 5.31 12.39 -4.36
N LEU A 41 4.58 12.22 -3.26
CA LEU A 41 3.18 11.80 -3.28
C LEU A 41 2.20 12.97 -3.12
N GLY A 42 2.64 14.14 -2.64
CA GLY A 42 1.81 15.34 -2.47
C GLY A 42 0.48 15.07 -1.76
N ASP A 43 -0.50 15.95 -1.97
CA ASP A 43 -1.89 15.82 -1.50
C ASP A 43 -2.62 14.56 -2.03
N GLY A 44 -1.97 13.76 -2.90
CA GLY A 44 -2.52 12.52 -3.48
C GLY A 44 -2.25 11.26 -2.66
N ALA A 45 -1.47 11.32 -1.58
CA ALA A 45 -1.30 10.17 -0.69
C ALA A 45 -2.62 9.73 -0.03
N GLU A 46 -3.54 10.67 0.18
CA GLU A 46 -4.85 10.43 0.81
C GLU A 46 -5.88 9.83 -0.17
N THR A 47 -5.61 9.88 -1.47
CA THR A 47 -6.53 9.37 -2.51
C THR A 47 -6.20 7.94 -2.95
N LEU A 48 -5.14 7.32 -2.41
CA LEU A 48 -4.80 5.94 -2.73
C LEU A 48 -5.87 4.98 -2.20
N ALA A 49 -6.19 3.98 -3.03
CA ALA A 49 -7.16 2.94 -2.67
C ALA A 49 -6.66 1.99 -1.57
N TRP A 50 -5.39 2.06 -1.15
CA TRP A 50 -4.81 1.13 -0.17
C TRP A 50 -4.10 1.87 0.98
N PRO A 51 -4.01 1.26 2.18
CA PRO A 51 -3.26 1.83 3.29
C PRO A 51 -1.81 2.16 2.88
N LEU A 52 -1.38 3.39 3.19
CA LEU A 52 -0.01 3.86 2.97
C LEU A 52 0.72 4.03 4.30
N LEU A 53 1.90 3.42 4.42
CA LEU A 53 2.75 3.49 5.60
C LEU A 53 4.05 4.26 5.30
N ARG A 54 4.23 5.41 5.94
CA ARG A 54 5.44 6.24 5.80
C ARG A 54 6.60 5.69 6.63
N LYS A 55 7.78 5.60 6.01
CA LYS A 55 9.03 5.24 6.67
C LYS A 55 9.68 6.48 7.30
N PRO A 56 10.32 6.37 8.48
CA PRO A 56 10.37 5.17 9.32
C PRO A 56 9.03 4.95 10.04
N PHE A 57 8.66 3.68 10.21
CA PHE A 57 7.47 3.27 10.96
C PHE A 57 7.83 2.25 12.03
N ARG A 58 7.04 2.22 13.10
CA ARG A 58 7.12 1.22 14.17
C ARG A 58 6.28 0.00 13.87
N ALA A 59 6.52 -1.08 14.63
CA ALA A 59 5.79 -2.34 14.48
C ALA A 59 4.26 -2.18 14.69
N GLU A 60 3.86 -1.29 15.60
CA GLU A 60 2.45 -1.01 15.88
C GLU A 60 1.76 -0.35 14.68
N GLN A 61 2.47 0.54 13.99
CA GLN A 61 1.95 1.22 12.80
C GLN A 61 1.79 0.25 11.63
N LEU A 62 2.73 -0.68 11.47
CA LEU A 62 2.61 -1.77 10.50
C LEU A 62 1.42 -2.68 10.84
N THR A 63 1.28 -3.07 12.10
CA THR A 63 0.18 -3.93 12.57
C THR A 63 -1.18 -3.31 12.25
N LEU A 64 -1.35 -2.01 12.54
CA LEU A 64 -2.57 -1.28 12.22
C LEU A 64 -2.86 -1.23 10.71
N ALA A 65 -1.84 -1.01 9.88
CA ALA A 65 -2.00 -0.99 8.42
C ALA A 65 -2.43 -2.37 7.88
N LEU A 66 -1.82 -3.44 8.40
CA LEU A 66 -2.17 -4.81 8.03
C LEU A 66 -3.59 -5.18 8.46
N GLN A 67 -3.98 -4.85 9.68
CA GLN A 67 -5.35 -5.07 10.16
C GLN A 67 -6.37 -4.37 9.26
N LYS A 68 -6.15 -3.09 8.91
CA LYS A 68 -7.02 -2.35 7.98
C LYS A 68 -7.13 -3.03 6.62
N ALA A 69 -6.01 -3.46 6.03
CA ALA A 69 -6.00 -4.13 4.73
C ALA A 69 -6.74 -5.50 4.78
N LEU A 70 -6.51 -6.28 5.83
CA LEU A 70 -7.11 -7.60 6.00
C LEU A 70 -8.62 -7.55 6.33
N SER A 71 -9.07 -6.52 7.04
CA SER A 71 -10.51 -6.33 7.32
C SER A 71 -11.27 -5.96 6.05
N ARG A 72 -10.72 -5.04 5.22
CA ARG A 72 -11.36 -4.62 3.97
C ARG A 72 -11.54 -5.77 2.97
N SER A 73 -10.55 -6.66 2.86
CA SER A 73 -10.63 -7.87 2.01
C SER A 73 -11.76 -8.81 2.45
N ARG A 74 -12.02 -8.92 3.76
CA ARG A 74 -13.10 -9.76 4.31
C ARG A 74 -14.50 -9.20 4.16
N GLU A 75 -14.65 -7.89 3.93
CA GLU A 75 -15.94 -7.26 3.66
C GLU A 75 -16.39 -7.42 2.19
N ILE A 76 -15.46 -7.74 1.30
CA ILE A 76 -15.72 -7.87 -0.15
C ILE A 76 -16.02 -9.34 -0.55
N ALA A 77 -15.60 -10.30 0.29
CA ALA A 77 -15.84 -11.74 0.14
C ALA A 77 -17.19 -12.16 0.73
#